data_AF-A0A7Y5CDT1-F1
#
_entry.id   AF-A0A7Y5CDT1-F1
#
_cell.length_a   1.000
_cell.length_b   1.000
_cell.length_c   1.000
_cell.angle_alpha   90.00
_cell.angle_beta   90.00
_cell.angle_gamma   90.00
#
_symmetry.space_group_name_H-M   'P 1'
#
loop_
_entity.id
_entity.type
_entity.pdbx_description
1 polymer ?
#
loop_
_entity_poly.entity_id
_entity_poly.type
_entity_poly.pdbx_seq_one_letter_code
_entity_poly.pdbx_strand_id
1 'polypeptide(L)'
;MKQDRVISEVLGEEIALSPSDLLNQQFKRAGFGGYQRRQVDDFIERVADVLEGLINQVRQLKEKNEEQRRAIAEYEEIEAALRNTLMTSQHHGNQILDAARREAHVIIEEAKLKRAQAQSDATKLPTHLARDIQLLEQQRSRLRVELLAILETHRKLIDSLVPADVATTPMGFFEVGDPLGFPNDAPLAYAEEPIKPALESKSRDRAEEMEPDSAGEDQSMETPMPDLAGDGLEAAERDENHER
;
A
#
# COMPACT_ATOMS: atom_id res chain seq x y z
N MET A 1 -27.99 -16.93 67.28
CA MET A 1 -28.60 -15.82 66.51
C MET A 1 -27.82 -15.39 65.26
N LYS A 2 -26.55 -14.95 65.33
CA LYS A 2 -25.80 -14.61 64.09
C LYS A 2 -25.48 -15.85 63.24
N GLN A 3 -25.12 -16.98 63.84
CA GLN A 3 -24.84 -18.23 63.11
C GLN A 3 -26.11 -18.81 62.46
N ASP A 4 -27.24 -18.84 63.16
CA ASP A 4 -28.51 -19.38 62.63
C ASP A 4 -29.00 -18.65 61.37
N ARG A 5 -28.75 -17.34 61.27
CA ARG A 5 -29.11 -16.50 60.12
C ARG A 5 -28.24 -16.76 58.88
N VAL A 6 -26.99 -17.18 59.07
CA VAL A 6 -26.08 -17.55 57.99
C VAL A 6 -26.39 -18.97 57.50
N ILE A 7 -26.84 -19.84 58.41
CA ILE A 7 -27.26 -21.21 58.10
C ILE A 7 -28.53 -21.20 57.26
N SER A 8 -29.50 -20.32 57.54
CA SER A 8 -30.71 -20.16 56.72
C SER A 8 -30.43 -19.66 55.29
N GLU A 9 -29.39 -18.84 55.12
CA GLU A 9 -28.95 -18.35 53.79
C GLU A 9 -28.26 -19.46 52.98
N VAL A 10 -27.55 -20.37 53.67
CA VAL A 10 -26.84 -21.49 53.04
C VAL A 10 -27.77 -22.68 52.75
N LEU A 11 -28.74 -23.00 53.61
CA LEU A 11 -29.62 -24.17 53.50
C LEU A 11 -31.06 -23.88 53.03
N GLY A 12 -31.48 -22.60 52.95
CA GLY A 12 -32.85 -22.21 52.66
C GLY A 12 -33.72 -22.20 53.93
N GLU A 13 -34.62 -21.21 54.04
CA GLU A 13 -35.44 -20.97 55.24
C GLU A 13 -36.38 -22.14 55.62
N GLU A 14 -36.64 -23.09 54.72
CA GLU A 14 -37.63 -24.15 54.93
C GLU A 14 -37.10 -25.42 55.65
N ILE A 15 -35.78 -25.56 55.88
CA ILE A 15 -35.18 -26.82 56.41
C ILE A 15 -34.23 -26.60 57.61
N ALA A 16 -34.08 -25.36 58.09
CA ALA A 16 -33.03 -25.01 59.05
C ALA A 16 -33.29 -25.54 60.48
N LEU A 17 -32.87 -26.78 60.75
CA LEU A 17 -32.49 -27.21 62.09
C LEU A 17 -31.01 -26.84 62.26
N SER A 18 -30.70 -25.84 63.10
CA SER A 18 -29.31 -25.46 63.37
C SER A 18 -28.60 -26.56 64.19
N PRO A 19 -27.28 -26.78 64.06
CA PRO A 19 -26.53 -27.61 65.01
C PRO A 19 -26.78 -27.19 66.47
N SER A 20 -26.99 -25.90 66.70
CA SER A 20 -27.37 -25.35 68.00
C SER A 20 -28.79 -25.73 68.44
N ASP A 21 -29.72 -25.87 67.49
CA ASP A 21 -31.10 -26.30 67.79
C ASP A 21 -31.13 -27.80 68.14
N LEU A 22 -30.31 -28.60 67.47
CA LEU A 22 -30.10 -30.02 67.78
C LEU A 22 -29.61 -30.23 69.22
N LEU A 23 -28.58 -29.49 69.63
CA LEU A 23 -27.99 -29.59 70.98
C LEU A 23 -28.95 -29.12 72.09
N ASN A 24 -29.84 -28.17 71.78
CA ASN A 24 -30.82 -27.65 72.74
C ASN A 24 -32.15 -28.44 72.76
N GLN A 25 -32.29 -29.45 71.91
CA GLN A 25 -33.51 -30.23 71.78
C GLN A 25 -33.78 -31.07 73.06
N GLN A 26 -34.91 -30.81 73.73
CA GLN A 26 -35.32 -31.58 74.90
C GLN A 26 -36.35 -32.66 74.55
N PHE A 27 -36.06 -33.90 74.95
CA PHE A 27 -36.99 -35.03 74.79
C PHE A 27 -37.79 -35.29 76.06
N LYS A 28 -39.09 -35.59 75.91
CA LYS A 28 -39.96 -36.00 77.01
C LYS A 28 -39.52 -37.38 77.53
N ARG A 29 -39.56 -37.59 78.86
CA ARG A 29 -39.26 -38.90 79.46
C ARG A 29 -40.36 -39.90 79.09
N ALA A 30 -39.99 -41.04 78.52
CA ALA A 30 -40.92 -42.14 78.24
C ALA A 30 -41.11 -43.02 79.50
N GLY A 31 -42.35 -43.42 79.78
CA GLY A 31 -42.72 -44.14 81.01
C GLY A 31 -42.26 -45.60 81.08
N PHE A 32 -42.23 -46.34 79.97
CA PHE A 32 -41.76 -47.73 79.90
C PHE A 32 -41.14 -48.00 78.51
N GLY A 33 -39.93 -48.58 78.46
CA GLY A 33 -39.26 -48.97 77.20
C GLY A 33 -38.61 -47.85 76.37
N GLY A 34 -38.30 -46.68 76.95
CA GLY A 34 -37.67 -45.56 76.23
C GLY A 34 -36.17 -45.72 75.95
N TYR A 35 -35.66 -44.93 75.00
CA TYR A 35 -34.23 -44.86 74.69
C TYR A 35 -33.39 -44.35 75.85
N GLN A 36 -32.16 -44.84 75.97
CA GLN A 36 -31.23 -44.43 77.01
C GLN A 36 -30.73 -43.01 76.73
N ARG A 37 -31.03 -42.08 77.64
CA ARG A 37 -30.73 -40.65 77.48
C ARG A 37 -29.27 -40.36 77.09
N ARG A 38 -28.30 -41.00 77.75
CA ARG A 38 -26.86 -40.82 77.44
C ARG A 38 -26.51 -41.18 76.00
N GLN A 39 -27.03 -42.29 75.46
CA GLN A 39 -26.76 -42.67 74.06
C GLN A 39 -27.40 -41.70 73.06
N VAL A 40 -28.57 -41.15 73.40
CA VAL A 40 -29.25 -40.16 72.56
C VAL A 40 -28.47 -38.84 72.57
N ASP A 41 -28.02 -38.38 73.74
CA ASP A 41 -27.22 -37.16 73.88
C ASP A 41 -25.90 -37.29 73.08
N ASP A 42 -25.16 -38.41 73.23
CA ASP A 42 -23.91 -38.69 72.48
C ASP A 42 -24.13 -38.80 70.94
N PHE A 43 -25.33 -39.19 70.52
CA PHE A 43 -25.70 -39.27 69.11
C PHE A 43 -26.02 -37.89 68.55
N ILE A 44 -26.76 -37.06 69.30
CA ILE A 44 -27.11 -35.70 68.91
C ILE A 44 -25.86 -34.84 68.76
N GLU A 45 -24.91 -34.96 69.68
CA GLU A 45 -23.62 -34.24 69.59
C GLU A 45 -22.88 -34.60 68.30
N ARG A 46 -22.77 -35.90 67.98
CA ARG A 46 -22.19 -36.36 66.70
C ARG A 46 -22.94 -35.88 65.47
N VAL A 47 -24.28 -35.85 65.51
CA VAL A 47 -25.10 -35.35 64.40
C VAL A 47 -24.91 -33.84 64.23
N ALA A 48 -24.81 -33.09 65.33
CA ALA A 48 -24.55 -31.66 65.30
C ALA A 48 -23.17 -31.35 64.68
N ASP A 49 -22.12 -32.09 65.07
CA ASP A 49 -20.77 -31.94 64.50
C ASP A 49 -20.75 -32.21 62.98
N VAL A 50 -21.39 -33.30 62.55
CA VAL A 50 -21.48 -33.65 61.12
C VAL A 50 -22.28 -32.60 60.34
N LEU A 51 -23.37 -32.09 60.93
CA LEU A 51 -24.18 -31.05 60.31
C LEU A 51 -23.41 -29.73 60.16
N GLU A 52 -22.65 -29.34 61.17
CA GLU A 52 -21.78 -28.15 61.10
C GLU A 52 -20.69 -28.32 60.03
N GLY A 53 -20.08 -29.51 59.94
CA GLY A 53 -19.16 -29.86 58.86
C GLY A 53 -19.79 -29.73 57.47
N LEU A 54 -21.00 -30.26 57.28
CA LEU A 54 -21.75 -30.16 56.02
C LEU A 54 -22.06 -28.71 55.67
N ILE A 55 -22.53 -27.91 56.62
CA ILE A 55 -22.85 -26.48 56.40
C ILE A 55 -21.61 -25.73 55.92
N ASN A 56 -20.46 -25.95 56.57
CA ASN A 56 -19.20 -25.33 56.17
C ASN A 56 -18.77 -25.76 54.76
N GLN A 57 -18.93 -27.04 54.42
CA GLN A 57 -18.60 -27.54 53.09
C GLN A 57 -19.52 -26.96 52.02
N VAL A 58 -20.84 -26.88 52.26
CA VAL A 58 -21.80 -26.27 51.33
C VAL A 58 -21.48 -24.79 51.13
N ARG A 59 -21.14 -24.08 52.20
CA ARG A 59 -20.72 -22.67 52.11
C ARG A 59 -19.48 -22.51 51.23
N GLN A 60 -18.44 -23.29 51.47
CA GLN A 60 -17.22 -23.24 50.65
C GLN A 60 -17.48 -23.59 49.19
N LEU A 61 -18.35 -24.57 48.93
CA LEU A 61 -18.73 -24.95 47.57
C LEU A 61 -19.54 -23.85 46.88
N LYS A 62 -20.45 -23.17 47.59
CA LYS A 62 -21.19 -22.01 47.07
C LYS A 62 -20.26 -20.85 46.74
N GLU A 63 -19.35 -20.49 47.66
CA GLU A 63 -18.36 -19.43 47.43
C GLU A 63 -17.50 -19.73 46.20
N LYS A 64 -16.98 -20.96 46.06
CA LYS A 64 -16.25 -21.39 44.86
C LYS A 64 -17.10 -21.37 43.59
N ASN A 65 -18.38 -21.76 43.68
CA ASN A 65 -19.27 -21.76 42.53
C ASN A 65 -19.55 -20.33 42.05
N GLU A 66 -19.72 -19.39 42.98
CA GLU A 66 -19.87 -17.97 42.65
C GLU A 66 -18.60 -17.39 42.02
N GLU A 67 -17.43 -17.71 42.58
CA GLU A 67 -16.13 -17.28 42.02
C GLU A 67 -15.95 -17.81 40.58
N GLN A 68 -16.21 -19.10 40.37
CA GLN A 68 -16.15 -19.71 39.03
C GLN A 68 -17.15 -19.08 38.06
N ARG A 69 -18.38 -18.78 38.51
CA ARG A 69 -19.38 -18.10 37.66
C ARG A 69 -18.93 -16.70 37.25
N ARG A 70 -18.31 -15.95 38.16
CA ARG A 70 -17.76 -14.62 37.84
C ARG A 70 -16.64 -14.72 36.82
N ALA A 71 -15.71 -15.65 37.00
CA ALA A 71 -14.63 -15.88 36.05
C ALA A 71 -15.16 -16.27 34.65
N ILE A 72 -16.17 -17.15 34.59
CA ILE A 72 -16.81 -17.52 33.31
C ILE A 72 -17.43 -16.29 32.64
N ALA A 73 -18.18 -15.47 33.38
CA ALA A 73 -18.78 -14.26 32.83
C ALA A 73 -17.73 -13.28 32.28
N GLU A 74 -16.62 -13.07 33.00
CA GLU A 74 -15.50 -12.25 32.52
C GLU A 74 -14.88 -12.82 31.24
N TYR A 75 -14.68 -14.14 31.16
CA TYR A 75 -14.18 -14.78 29.95
C TYR A 75 -15.14 -14.67 28.76
N GLU A 76 -16.45 -14.77 28.99
CA GLU A 76 -17.46 -14.58 27.95
C GLU A 76 -17.45 -13.13 27.42
N GLU A 77 -17.28 -12.14 28.29
CA GLU A 77 -17.13 -10.73 27.89
C GLU A 77 -15.85 -10.51 27.07
N ILE A 78 -14.72 -11.06 27.51
CA ILE A 78 -13.45 -10.98 26.79
C ILE A 78 -13.56 -11.67 25.42
N GLU A 79 -14.19 -12.84 25.36
CA GLU A 79 -14.38 -13.58 24.11
C GLU A 79 -15.28 -12.79 23.14
N ALA A 80 -16.35 -12.18 23.64
CA ALA A 80 -17.22 -11.32 22.85
C ALA A 80 -16.47 -10.09 22.31
N ALA A 81 -15.67 -9.44 23.15
CA ALA A 81 -14.82 -8.32 22.73
C ALA A 81 -13.82 -8.74 21.66
N LEU A 82 -13.12 -9.86 21.86
CA LEU A 82 -12.14 -10.39 20.90
C LEU A 82 -12.79 -10.76 19.56
N ARG A 83 -13.96 -11.42 19.58
CA ARG A 83 -14.72 -11.73 18.36
C ARG A 83 -15.12 -10.45 17.62
N ASN A 84 -15.59 -9.44 18.33
CA ASN A 84 -15.94 -8.15 17.73
C ASN A 84 -14.70 -7.45 17.14
N THR A 85 -13.57 -7.47 17.84
CA THR A 85 -12.30 -6.93 17.34
C THR A 85 -11.85 -7.68 16.08
N LEU A 86 -11.89 -9.00 16.06
CA LEU A 86 -11.51 -9.78 14.88
C LEU A 86 -12.42 -9.49 13.68
N MET A 87 -13.73 -9.43 13.88
CA MET A 87 -14.69 -9.10 12.82
C MET A 87 -14.47 -7.68 12.29
N THR A 88 -14.23 -6.71 13.16
CA THR A 88 -13.96 -5.32 12.75
C THR A 88 -12.60 -5.18 12.06
N SER A 89 -11.55 -5.85 12.54
CA SER A 89 -10.25 -5.90 11.87
C SER A 89 -10.35 -6.54 10.48
N GLN A 90 -11.08 -7.65 10.34
CA GLN A 90 -11.33 -8.27 9.04
C GLN A 90 -12.12 -7.33 8.11
N HIS A 91 -13.15 -6.66 8.64
CA HIS A 91 -13.93 -5.70 7.87
C HIS A 91 -13.06 -4.53 7.38
N HIS A 92 -12.24 -3.95 8.26
CA HIS A 92 -11.31 -2.88 7.89
C HIS A 92 -10.26 -3.35 6.88
N GLY A 93 -9.72 -4.57 7.05
CA GLY A 93 -8.80 -5.15 6.07
C GLY A 93 -9.43 -5.26 4.68
N ASN A 94 -10.65 -5.76 4.59
CA ASN A 94 -11.39 -5.84 3.32
C ASN A 94 -11.69 -4.44 2.74
N GLN A 95 -12.11 -3.48 3.57
CA GLN A 95 -12.34 -2.11 3.13
C GLN A 95 -11.08 -1.45 2.55
N ILE A 96 -9.92 -1.65 3.19
CA ILE A 96 -8.63 -1.14 2.70
C ILE A 96 -8.29 -1.78 1.35
N LEU A 97 -8.45 -3.11 1.22
CA LEU A 97 -8.20 -3.81 -0.04
C LEU A 97 -9.11 -3.31 -1.16
N ASP A 98 -10.40 -3.11 -0.89
CA ASP A 98 -11.35 -2.62 -1.88
C ASP A 98 -11.11 -1.15 -2.25
N ALA A 99 -10.68 -0.32 -1.30
CA ALA A 99 -10.27 1.07 -1.56
C ALA A 99 -9.01 1.11 -2.42
N ALA A 100 -7.96 0.36 -2.05
CA ALA A 100 -6.72 0.27 -2.81
C ALA A 100 -6.94 -0.26 -4.23
N ARG A 101 -7.82 -1.25 -4.43
CA ARG A 101 -8.21 -1.74 -5.76
C ARG A 101 -8.89 -0.67 -6.60
N ARG A 102 -9.83 0.08 -6.01
CA ARG A 102 -10.52 1.19 -6.70
C ARG A 102 -9.55 2.29 -7.09
N GLU A 103 -8.67 2.69 -6.16
CA GLU A 103 -7.66 3.72 -6.40
C GLU A 103 -6.66 3.28 -7.46
N ALA A 104 -6.16 2.04 -7.40
CA ALA A 104 -5.29 1.48 -8.44
C ALA A 104 -5.96 1.49 -9.82
N HIS A 105 -7.26 1.16 -9.89
CA HIS A 105 -8.00 1.23 -11.15
C HIS A 105 -8.09 2.67 -11.68
N VAL A 106 -8.42 3.64 -10.82
CA VAL A 106 -8.45 5.07 -11.18
C VAL A 106 -7.09 5.54 -11.70
N ILE A 107 -6.00 5.21 -11.00
CA ILE A 107 -4.64 5.57 -11.42
C ILE A 107 -4.32 5.00 -12.81
N ILE A 108 -4.68 3.74 -13.06
CA ILE A 108 -4.47 3.10 -14.37
C ILE A 108 -5.28 3.81 -15.47
N GLU A 109 -6.54 4.13 -15.22
CA GLU A 109 -7.37 4.82 -16.20
C GLU A 109 -6.92 6.26 -16.45
N GLU A 110 -6.50 6.98 -15.41
CA GLU A 110 -5.89 8.31 -15.57
C GLU A 110 -4.58 8.24 -16.36
N ALA A 111 -3.72 7.26 -16.10
CA ALA A 111 -2.49 7.06 -16.84
C ALA A 111 -2.76 6.75 -18.31
N LYS A 112 -3.77 5.92 -18.60
CA LYS A 112 -4.22 5.64 -19.98
C LYS A 112 -4.73 6.91 -20.67
N LEU A 113 -5.54 7.71 -19.99
CA LEU A 113 -6.06 8.96 -20.53
C LEU A 113 -4.94 9.95 -20.84
N LYS A 114 -4.02 10.17 -19.89
CA LYS A 114 -2.84 11.03 -20.06
C LYS A 114 -1.97 10.55 -21.22
N ARG A 115 -1.76 9.24 -21.34
CA ARG A 115 -1.01 8.66 -22.48
C ARG A 115 -1.72 8.93 -23.81
N ALA A 116 -3.03 8.73 -23.88
CA ALA A 116 -3.79 8.97 -25.10
C ALA A 116 -3.76 10.46 -25.52
N GLN A 117 -3.86 11.37 -24.55
CA GLN A 117 -3.72 12.81 -24.77
C GLN A 117 -2.32 13.17 -25.29
N ALA A 118 -1.28 12.70 -24.61
CA ALA A 118 0.11 12.92 -25.03
C ALA A 118 0.39 12.38 -26.44
N GLN A 119 -0.16 11.21 -26.78
CA GLN A 119 -0.04 10.63 -28.11
C GLN A 119 -0.79 11.47 -29.17
N SER A 120 -2.00 11.95 -28.85
CA SER A 120 -2.73 12.87 -29.73
C SER A 120 -1.92 14.13 -29.99
N ASP A 121 -1.39 14.76 -28.95
CA ASP A 121 -0.62 16.00 -29.07
C ASP A 121 0.70 15.80 -29.83
N ALA A 122 1.38 14.68 -29.59
CA ALA A 122 2.58 14.30 -30.34
C ALA A 122 2.32 14.11 -31.84
N THR A 123 1.11 13.73 -32.26
CA THR A 123 0.76 13.59 -33.69
C THR A 123 0.33 14.91 -34.35
N LYS A 124 -0.17 15.88 -33.59
CA LYS A 124 -0.63 17.19 -34.13
C LYS A 124 0.52 18.05 -34.63
N LEU A 125 1.64 18.09 -33.89
CA LEU A 125 2.79 18.93 -34.25
C LEU A 125 3.43 18.51 -35.59
N PRO A 126 3.81 17.25 -35.83
CA PRO A 126 4.40 16.83 -37.09
C PRO A 126 3.45 17.03 -38.28
N THR A 127 2.16 16.78 -38.09
CA THR A 127 1.16 16.98 -39.15
C THR A 127 0.96 18.45 -39.49
N HIS A 128 1.02 19.34 -38.51
CA HIS A 128 1.03 20.79 -38.74
C HIS A 128 2.29 21.24 -39.47
N LEU A 129 3.47 20.85 -38.98
CA LEU A 129 4.75 21.21 -39.58
C LEU A 129 4.87 20.70 -41.02
N ALA A 130 4.45 19.46 -41.30
CA ALA A 130 4.45 18.92 -42.65
C ALA A 130 3.61 19.77 -43.62
N ARG A 131 2.47 20.28 -43.13
CA ARG A 131 1.57 21.16 -43.91
C ARG A 131 2.22 22.52 -44.17
N ASP A 132 2.86 23.11 -43.17
CA ASP A 132 3.57 24.38 -43.29
C ASP A 132 4.76 24.28 -44.26
N ILE A 133 5.54 23.20 -44.16
CA ILE A 133 6.64 22.92 -45.09
C ILE A 133 6.12 22.85 -46.51
N GLN A 134 5.06 22.08 -46.76
CA GLN A 134 4.47 21.97 -48.10
C GLN A 134 4.00 23.33 -48.65
N LEU A 135 3.39 24.17 -47.81
CA LEU A 135 2.97 25.52 -48.20
C LEU A 135 4.16 26.41 -48.57
N LEU A 136 5.21 26.41 -47.74
CA LEU A 136 6.43 27.18 -47.99
C LEU A 136 7.15 26.72 -49.26
N GLU A 137 7.17 25.42 -49.55
CA GLU A 137 7.74 24.89 -50.78
C GLU A 137 6.97 25.33 -52.03
N GLN A 138 5.63 25.36 -51.95
CA GLN A 138 4.78 25.88 -53.03
C GLN A 138 5.01 27.39 -53.24
N GLN A 139 5.09 28.17 -52.16
CA GLN A 139 5.41 29.60 -52.24
C GLN A 139 6.78 29.85 -52.85
N ARG A 140 7.81 29.10 -52.41
CA ARG A 140 9.16 29.14 -52.97
C ARG A 140 9.15 28.84 -54.47
N SER A 141 8.45 27.78 -54.89
CA SER A 141 8.34 27.40 -56.31
C SER A 141 7.66 28.48 -57.13
N ARG A 142 6.55 29.04 -56.62
CA ARG A 142 5.82 30.11 -57.29
C ARG A 142 6.68 31.36 -57.46
N LEU A 143 7.32 31.82 -56.38
CA LEU A 143 8.21 33.00 -56.42
C LEU A 143 9.37 32.79 -57.39
N ARG A 144 9.94 31.58 -57.43
CA ARG A 144 11.00 31.23 -58.39
C ARG A 144 10.54 31.38 -59.84
N VAL A 145 9.34 30.88 -60.17
CA VAL A 145 8.78 31.02 -61.52
C VAL A 145 8.49 32.49 -61.85
N GLU A 146 7.92 33.24 -60.90
CA GLU A 146 7.64 34.67 -61.06
C GLU A 146 8.93 35.48 -61.31
N LEU A 147 10.00 35.22 -60.56
CA LEU A 147 11.31 35.87 -60.74
C LEU A 147 11.95 35.50 -62.08
N LEU A 148 11.94 34.22 -62.46
CA LEU A 148 12.47 33.80 -63.76
C LEU A 148 11.72 34.46 -64.92
N ALA A 149 10.39 34.58 -64.83
CA ALA A 149 9.60 35.29 -65.83
C ALA A 149 9.94 36.79 -65.89
N ILE A 150 10.13 37.44 -64.74
CA ILE A 150 10.58 38.85 -64.68
C ILE A 150 11.96 38.98 -65.33
N LEU A 151 12.92 38.12 -65.00
CA LEU A 151 14.26 38.17 -65.60
C LEU A 151 14.22 37.91 -67.12
N GLU A 152 13.39 36.99 -67.59
CA GLU A 152 13.24 36.71 -69.02
C GLU A 152 12.62 37.89 -69.77
N THR A 153 11.64 38.58 -69.18
CA THR A 153 11.08 39.80 -69.78
C THR A 153 12.13 40.92 -69.85
N HIS A 154 12.91 41.13 -68.79
CA HIS A 154 13.99 42.12 -68.77
C HIS A 154 15.10 41.78 -69.78
N ARG A 155 15.46 40.50 -69.90
CA ARG A 155 16.41 40.03 -70.91
C ARG A 155 15.93 40.33 -72.33
N LYS A 156 14.67 40.01 -72.66
CA LYS A 156 14.08 40.30 -73.97
C LYS A 156 14.10 41.80 -74.30
N LEU A 157 13.87 42.66 -73.30
CA LEU A 157 14.01 44.10 -73.48
C LEU A 157 15.45 44.49 -73.82
N ILE A 158 16.44 44.01 -73.06
CA ILE A 158 17.86 44.31 -73.34
C ILE A 158 18.27 43.81 -74.73
N ASP A 159 17.92 42.58 -75.08
CA ASP A 159 18.21 41.99 -76.40
C ASP A 159 17.55 42.79 -77.53
N SER A 160 16.41 43.46 -77.28
CA SER A 160 15.78 44.38 -78.24
C SER A 160 16.45 45.75 -78.35
N LEU A 161 17.21 46.17 -77.33
CA LEU A 161 17.98 47.42 -77.32
C LEU A 161 19.37 47.27 -77.95
N VAL A 162 19.86 46.04 -78.10
CA VAL A 162 21.12 45.74 -78.81
C VAL A 162 20.78 45.35 -80.25
N PRO A 163 21.18 46.14 -81.27
CA PRO A 163 21.08 45.68 -82.65
C PRO A 163 21.88 44.40 -82.82
N ALA A 164 21.29 43.40 -83.49
CA ALA A 164 21.97 42.17 -83.90
C ALA A 164 22.99 42.44 -85.02
N ASP A 165 23.93 43.35 -84.78
CA ASP A 165 25.08 43.63 -85.63
C ASP A 165 26.29 43.95 -84.74
N VAL A 166 26.99 42.90 -84.33
CA VAL A 166 28.43 42.98 -84.06
C VAL A 166 29.14 41.95 -84.94
N ALA A 167 28.90 42.04 -86.24
CA ALA A 167 29.79 41.49 -87.26
C ALA A 167 30.90 42.52 -87.54
N THR A 168 31.73 42.83 -86.55
CA THR A 168 33.08 43.36 -86.78
C THR A 168 33.85 43.33 -85.46
N THR A 169 34.82 42.43 -85.36
CA THR A 169 35.94 42.62 -84.45
C THR A 169 36.92 43.56 -85.15
N PRO A 170 37.14 44.80 -84.70
CA PRO A 170 38.36 45.51 -85.05
C PRO A 170 39.45 45.02 -84.09
N MET A 171 40.40 44.24 -84.63
CA MET A 171 41.73 44.16 -84.03
C MET A 171 42.33 45.57 -83.99
N GLY A 172 42.85 45.99 -82.83
CA GLY A 172 43.77 47.13 -82.76
C GLY A 172 43.55 48.07 -81.58
N PHE A 173 43.73 47.60 -80.34
CA PHE A 173 44.23 48.46 -79.25
C PHE A 173 44.77 47.65 -78.05
N PHE A 174 45.82 46.85 -78.25
CA PHE A 174 46.99 46.75 -77.35
C PHE A 174 47.98 45.66 -77.85
N GLU A 175 49.06 46.12 -78.48
CA GLU A 175 50.35 45.44 -78.64
C GLU A 175 51.34 46.63 -78.57
N VAL A 176 52.35 46.75 -77.72
CA VAL A 176 53.27 45.83 -77.05
C VAL A 176 53.88 46.56 -75.84
N GLY A 177 54.22 45.83 -74.76
CA GLY A 177 55.36 46.20 -73.91
C GLY A 177 55.17 46.03 -72.41
N ASP A 178 55.38 44.82 -71.89
CA ASP A 178 55.82 44.62 -70.51
C ASP A 178 57.16 45.37 -70.30
N PRO A 179 57.38 46.05 -69.16
CA PRO A 179 58.10 45.33 -68.11
C PRO A 179 57.78 45.84 -66.70
N LEU A 180 56.82 45.25 -65.99
CA LEU A 180 56.92 45.12 -64.53
C LEU A 180 56.22 43.82 -64.12
N GLY A 181 57.03 42.75 -64.06
CA GLY A 181 56.60 41.44 -63.66
C GLY A 181 55.97 41.42 -62.27
N PHE A 182 54.74 40.94 -62.20
CA PHE A 182 54.16 40.37 -61.01
C PHE A 182 53.67 38.97 -61.36
N PRO A 183 54.40 37.91 -60.98
CA PRO A 183 53.91 36.55 -61.14
C PRO A 183 52.87 36.30 -60.06
N ASN A 184 51.63 35.93 -60.45
CA ASN A 184 50.72 35.32 -59.49
C ASN A 184 49.86 34.25 -60.17
N ASP A 185 50.52 33.17 -60.59
CA ASP A 185 49.88 31.86 -60.66
C ASP A 185 49.64 31.39 -59.21
N ALA A 186 48.50 31.79 -58.65
CA ALA A 186 47.92 31.16 -57.47
C ALA A 186 46.40 31.10 -57.69
N PRO A 187 45.79 29.91 -57.76
CA PRO A 187 44.33 29.82 -57.79
C PRO A 187 43.79 30.40 -56.48
N LEU A 188 42.88 31.37 -56.57
CA LEU A 188 42.05 31.81 -55.45
C LEU A 188 41.10 30.66 -55.09
N ALA A 189 41.63 29.69 -54.35
CA ALA A 189 40.85 28.68 -53.67
C ALA A 189 40.10 29.36 -52.52
N TYR A 190 38.87 29.79 -52.78
CA TYR A 190 37.89 29.92 -51.70
C TYR A 190 37.59 28.52 -51.19
N ALA A 191 38.39 28.03 -50.25
CA ALA A 191 38.02 26.86 -49.47
C ALA A 191 36.82 27.26 -48.60
N GLU A 192 35.66 26.68 -48.87
CA GLU A 192 34.53 26.69 -47.94
C GLU A 192 35.00 25.98 -46.66
N GLU A 193 35.24 26.74 -45.59
CA GLU A 193 35.36 26.13 -44.27
C GLU A 193 33.97 25.63 -43.84
N PRO A 194 33.84 24.36 -43.38
CA PRO A 194 32.56 23.89 -42.87
C PRO A 194 32.22 24.64 -41.58
N ILE A 195 31.08 25.33 -41.60
CA ILE A 195 30.48 25.93 -40.40
C ILE A 195 30.17 24.77 -39.42
N LYS A 196 30.93 24.69 -38.32
CA LYS A 196 30.60 23.80 -37.19
C LYS A 196 29.38 24.37 -36.46
N PRO A 197 28.37 23.57 -36.10
CA PRO A 197 27.25 24.04 -35.31
C PRO A 197 27.73 24.30 -33.87
N ALA A 198 27.65 25.57 -33.44
CA ALA A 198 27.85 25.94 -32.05
C ALA A 198 26.62 25.53 -31.24
N LEU A 199 26.66 24.34 -30.63
CA LEU A 199 25.72 23.90 -29.60
C LEU A 199 26.52 23.36 -28.41
N GLU A 200 26.85 24.27 -27.49
CA GLU A 200 27.18 24.11 -26.07
C GLU A 200 27.68 25.49 -25.63
N SER A 201 27.16 26.22 -24.66
CA SER A 201 26.59 25.84 -23.37
C SER A 201 25.88 27.06 -22.76
N LYS A 202 24.60 26.96 -22.38
CA LYS A 202 24.03 27.85 -21.34
C LYS A 202 22.79 27.24 -20.70
N SER A 203 23.00 26.37 -19.72
CA SER A 203 22.03 26.06 -18.66
C SER A 203 22.68 25.16 -17.61
N ARG A 204 23.61 25.74 -16.85
CA ARG A 204 23.91 25.28 -15.49
C ARG A 204 24.12 26.51 -14.67
N ASP A 205 23.06 26.95 -14.01
CA ASP A 205 23.12 27.58 -12.70
C ASP A 205 21.73 27.51 -12.08
N ARG A 206 21.73 27.14 -10.79
CA ARG A 206 20.61 27.07 -9.83
C ARG A 206 19.93 25.71 -9.65
N ALA A 207 20.68 24.79 -9.04
CA ALA A 207 20.15 23.92 -8.00
C ALA A 207 20.49 24.59 -6.66
N GLU A 208 19.51 25.24 -6.03
CA GLU A 208 19.56 25.51 -4.59
C GLU A 208 19.16 24.22 -3.88
N GLU A 209 20.02 23.80 -2.94
CA GLU A 209 19.79 22.71 -2.00
C GLU A 209 18.51 22.98 -1.18
N MET A 210 17.57 22.04 -1.22
CA MET A 210 16.56 21.86 -0.18
C MET A 210 16.80 20.47 0.43
N GLU A 211 17.39 20.47 1.61
CA GLU A 211 17.30 19.38 2.59
C GLU A 211 15.82 19.09 2.91
N PRO A 212 15.36 17.83 2.87
CA PRO A 212 14.22 17.41 3.68
C PRO A 212 14.75 16.85 4.99
N ASP A 213 14.67 17.67 6.04
CA ASP A 213 14.65 17.21 7.42
C ASP A 213 13.35 16.42 7.64
N SER A 214 13.43 15.09 7.68
CA SER A 214 12.45 14.29 8.41
C SER A 214 13.00 12.90 8.79
N ALA A 215 13.21 12.79 10.11
CA ALA A 215 12.76 11.71 10.97
C ALA A 215 13.55 10.39 10.98
N GLY A 216 14.09 10.12 12.17
CA GLY A 216 13.58 8.98 12.93
C GLY A 216 14.50 7.77 12.96
N GLU A 217 15.26 7.69 14.04
CA GLU A 217 15.86 6.47 14.57
C GLU A 217 14.85 5.32 14.59
N ASP A 218 15.20 4.16 14.04
CA ASP A 218 15.11 2.89 14.77
C ASP A 218 16.04 1.85 14.15
N GLN A 219 17.17 1.60 14.83
CA GLN A 219 18.01 0.44 14.58
C GLN A 219 17.44 -0.73 15.39
N SER A 220 16.54 -1.49 14.79
CA SER A 220 16.13 -2.79 15.34
C SER A 220 17.12 -3.87 14.89
N MET A 221 17.90 -4.27 15.87
CA MET A 221 18.68 -5.50 16.03
C MET A 221 18.21 -6.69 15.18
N GLU A 222 19.21 -7.22 14.48
CA GLU A 222 19.34 -8.61 14.05
C GLU A 222 19.00 -9.59 15.19
N THR A 223 17.96 -10.41 15.00
CA THR A 223 17.79 -11.68 15.70
C THR A 223 17.31 -12.74 14.70
N PRO A 224 17.98 -13.90 14.58
CA PRO A 224 17.53 -14.96 13.69
C PRO A 224 16.36 -15.73 14.33
N MET A 225 15.35 -16.02 13.51
CA MET A 225 14.22 -16.89 13.87
C MET A 225 14.71 -18.30 14.28
N PRO A 226 14.08 -18.96 15.27
CA PRO A 226 14.34 -20.37 15.55
C PRO A 226 13.63 -21.25 14.50
N ASP A 227 14.39 -22.22 14.00
CA ASP A 227 13.94 -23.28 13.10
C ASP A 227 12.95 -24.20 13.82
N LEU A 228 11.71 -24.26 13.33
CA LEU A 228 10.67 -25.19 13.81
C LEU A 228 9.89 -25.73 12.61
N ALA A 229 10.52 -26.65 11.87
CA ALA A 229 9.80 -27.66 11.09
C ALA A 229 10.71 -28.87 10.79
N GLY A 230 10.46 -30.00 11.44
CA GLY A 230 11.07 -31.27 11.00
C GLY A 230 11.09 -32.41 12.01
N ASP A 231 10.09 -32.56 12.87
CA ASP A 231 9.92 -33.82 13.61
C ASP A 231 9.31 -34.86 12.65
N GLY A 232 10.19 -35.57 11.94
CA GLY A 232 9.85 -36.72 11.14
C GLY A 232 9.56 -37.90 12.05
N LEU A 233 8.31 -38.03 12.49
CA LEU A 233 7.81 -39.25 13.10
C LEU A 233 7.77 -40.37 12.06
N GLU A 234 8.83 -41.17 12.12
CA GLU A 234 8.98 -42.49 11.55
C GLU A 234 7.90 -43.43 12.14
N ALA A 235 6.87 -43.73 11.34
CA ALA A 235 5.94 -44.83 11.60
C ALA A 235 5.75 -45.63 10.31
N ALA A 236 6.72 -46.51 10.05
CA ALA A 236 6.54 -47.69 9.23
C ALA A 236 6.03 -48.84 10.12
N GLU A 237 5.37 -49.81 9.47
CA GLU A 237 4.75 -51.05 10.00
C GLU A 237 3.26 -50.91 10.37
N ARG A 238 2.32 -51.70 9.84
CA ARG A 238 2.36 -52.93 9.06
C ARG A 238 0.96 -53.19 8.48
N ASP A 239 0.98 -54.01 7.43
CA ASP A 239 -0.03 -54.90 6.87
C ASP A 239 -1.33 -55.19 7.65
N GLU A 240 -2.28 -55.72 6.85
CA GLU A 240 -3.58 -56.35 7.19
C GLU A 240 -4.78 -55.41 6.97
N ASN A 241 -5.88 -55.77 6.33
CA ASN A 241 -6.30 -56.92 5.54
C ASN A 241 -7.74 -56.59 5.08
N HIS A 242 -8.12 -57.04 3.89
CA HIS A 242 -9.50 -57.42 3.51
C HIS A 242 -10.65 -56.38 3.35
N GLU A 243 -11.32 -56.55 2.20
CA GLU A 243 -12.78 -56.47 1.98
C GLU A 243 -13.47 -55.09 2.01
N ARG A 244 -13.74 -54.53 0.83
CA ARG A 244 -15.00 -54.73 0.06
C ARG A 244 -14.98 -53.96 -1.26
#